data_AF-A0A7J3ALA3-F1
#
_entry.id   AF-A0A7J3ALA3-F1
#
_cell.length_a   1.000
_cell.length_b   1.000
_cell.length_c   1.000
_cell.angle_alpha   90.00
_cell.angle_beta   90.00
_cell.angle_gamma   90.00
#
_symmetry.space_group_name_H-M   'P 1'
#
loop_
_entity.id
_entity.type
_entity.pdbx_description
1 polymer ?
#
loop_
_entity_poly.entity_id
_entity_poly.type
_entity_poly.pdbx_seq_one_letter_code
_entity_poly.pdbx_strand_id
1 'polypeptide(L)'
;MQRWLKRLGALCAVSLFAYLALAILIILLMTPEISENLFDYTDVLFIITPTVTPILEISGATLVLYYLFLAGTIIIAYLFLIGKSFPKILTEIGYATPAKHSPMLVVGGLFFAVLTIETLYYIVIESGGVVPNVPSIGNQPYWYQIYIFSQASVWEEIISRILLIGVPLLWIDLLFRRDKLQRPRNYFLGGTFDLGAVEIGLIVFSAFMFGFAHAGGWDIWKVPPTIVAGLAFGYLFARLGLYAAVVFHFSFDFLSIPVENAGPAATFALGLMILVWLAAGVMFAIYYLIQLKRFFFPKKNLAGTI
;
A
#
# COMPACT_ATOMS: atom_id res chain seq x y z
N MET A 1 20.38 -0.39 -13.67
CA MET A 1 20.39 -0.67 -12.23
C MET A 1 21.43 -1.75 -11.98
N GLN A 2 22.57 -1.37 -11.41
CA GLN A 2 23.70 -2.29 -11.23
C GLN A 2 23.29 -3.48 -10.32
N ARG A 3 23.85 -4.67 -10.54
CA ARG A 3 23.42 -5.95 -9.93
C ARG A 3 23.30 -5.89 -8.39
N TRP A 4 24.17 -5.14 -7.73
CA TRP A 4 24.14 -4.93 -6.28
C TRP A 4 22.91 -4.17 -5.78
N LEU A 5 22.36 -3.23 -6.54
CA LEU A 5 21.17 -2.48 -6.12
C LEU A 5 19.93 -3.39 -6.07
N LYS A 6 19.85 -4.34 -7.00
CA LYS A 6 18.79 -5.35 -7.03
C LYS A 6 18.90 -6.31 -5.85
N ARG A 7 20.11 -6.77 -5.53
CA ARG A 7 20.36 -7.66 -4.39
C ARG A 7 20.03 -6.98 -3.07
N LEU A 8 20.49 -5.74 -2.88
CA LEU A 8 20.18 -4.95 -1.70
C LEU A 8 18.67 -4.75 -1.55
N GLY A 9 17.98 -4.37 -2.63
CA GLY A 9 16.53 -4.26 -2.64
C GLY A 9 15.81 -5.56 -2.28
N ALA A 10 16.29 -6.71 -2.79
CA ALA A 10 15.74 -8.02 -2.45
C ALA A 10 15.95 -8.38 -0.98
N LEU A 11 17.13 -8.10 -0.41
CA LEU A 11 17.41 -8.32 1.01
C LEU A 11 16.56 -7.42 1.91
N CYS A 12 16.42 -6.14 1.58
CA CYS A 12 15.53 -5.22 2.30
C CYS A 12 14.07 -5.68 2.19
N ALA A 13 13.62 -6.13 1.01
CA ALA A 13 12.29 -6.68 0.86
C ALA A 13 12.09 -7.90 1.77
N VAL A 14 13.02 -8.86 1.79
CA VAL A 14 12.94 -10.00 2.71
C VAL A 14 12.85 -9.56 4.17
N SER A 15 13.62 -8.55 4.60
CA SER A 15 13.55 -8.07 5.98
C SER A 15 12.20 -7.40 6.29
N LEU A 16 11.64 -6.63 5.36
CA LEU A 16 10.29 -6.08 5.47
C LEU A 16 9.26 -7.19 5.64
N PHE A 17 9.24 -8.18 4.73
CA PHE A 17 8.25 -9.25 4.79
C PHE A 17 8.42 -10.15 6.02
N ALA A 18 9.65 -10.37 6.50
CA ALA A 18 9.87 -11.03 7.78
C ALA A 18 9.27 -10.23 8.95
N TYR A 19 9.39 -8.91 8.93
CA TYR A 19 8.74 -8.04 9.92
C TYR A 19 7.22 -8.08 9.82
N LEU A 20 6.65 -8.06 8.61
CA LEU A 20 5.21 -8.19 8.38
C LEU A 20 4.65 -9.55 8.83
N ALA A 21 5.45 -10.62 8.80
CA ALA A 21 5.06 -11.90 9.37
C ALA A 21 4.79 -11.82 10.88
N LEU A 22 5.56 -10.99 11.61
CA LEU A 22 5.33 -10.74 13.03
C LEU A 22 4.03 -9.96 13.26
N ALA A 23 3.75 -8.96 12.43
CA ALA A 23 2.47 -8.24 12.48
C ALA A 23 1.26 -9.17 12.21
N ILE A 24 1.39 -10.12 11.27
CA ILE A 24 0.37 -11.15 11.03
C ILE A 24 0.18 -12.07 12.23
N LEU A 25 1.28 -12.49 12.87
CA LEU A 25 1.20 -13.29 14.09
C LEU A 25 0.45 -12.52 15.19
N ILE A 26 0.68 -11.22 15.32
CA ILE A 26 -0.03 -10.37 16.29
C ILE A 26 -1.52 -10.31 15.97
N ILE A 27 -1.92 -10.11 14.72
CA ILE A 27 -3.34 -10.15 14.31
C ILE A 27 -3.98 -11.47 14.76
N LEU A 28 -3.32 -12.60 14.49
CA LEU A 28 -3.82 -13.93 14.86
C LEU A 28 -3.97 -14.09 16.38
N LEU A 29 -2.97 -13.66 17.15
CA LEU A 29 -2.96 -13.76 18.61
C LEU A 29 -3.99 -12.84 19.27
N MET A 30 -4.19 -11.64 18.71
CA MET A 30 -5.10 -10.62 19.24
C MET A 30 -6.55 -10.81 18.78
N THR A 31 -6.80 -11.69 17.82
CA THR A 31 -8.14 -11.92 17.25
C THR A 31 -9.22 -12.23 18.30
N PRO A 32 -8.98 -13.07 19.34
CA PRO A 32 -9.98 -13.30 20.39
C PRO A 32 -10.35 -12.02 21.16
N GLU A 33 -9.35 -11.26 21.62
CA GLU A 33 -9.56 -10.02 22.38
C GLU A 33 -10.25 -8.95 21.51
N ILE A 34 -9.83 -8.78 20.26
CA ILE A 34 -10.46 -7.86 19.33
C ILE A 34 -11.92 -8.24 19.10
N SER A 35 -12.21 -9.53 18.90
CA SER A 35 -13.58 -10.01 18.66
C SER A 35 -14.50 -9.79 19.85
N GLU A 36 -13.99 -9.97 21.07
CA GLU A 36 -14.73 -9.72 22.31
C GLU A 36 -15.08 -8.23 22.44
N ASN A 37 -14.08 -7.35 22.29
CA ASN A 37 -14.29 -5.90 22.41
C ASN A 37 -15.19 -5.34 21.29
N LEU A 38 -15.10 -5.88 20.07
CA LEU A 38 -15.92 -5.42 18.94
C LEU A 38 -17.39 -5.80 19.06
N PHE A 39 -17.74 -6.80 19.87
CA PHE A 39 -19.13 -7.21 20.02
C PHE A 39 -20.01 -6.10 20.62
N ASP A 40 -19.45 -5.32 21.54
CA ASP A 40 -20.12 -4.17 22.16
C ASP A 40 -19.75 -2.83 21.51
N TYR A 41 -19.01 -2.87 20.39
CA TYR A 41 -18.59 -1.69 19.65
C TYR A 41 -19.49 -1.44 18.44
N THR A 42 -19.41 -0.21 17.92
CA THR A 42 -20.11 0.21 16.70
C THR A 42 -19.14 0.95 15.80
N ASP A 43 -19.14 0.61 14.53
CA ASP A 43 -18.29 1.23 13.51
C ASP A 43 -19.12 1.58 12.27
N VAL A 44 -18.59 2.44 11.41
CA VAL A 44 -19.28 2.95 10.23
C VAL A 44 -18.48 2.59 8.98
N LEU A 45 -19.10 1.80 8.09
CA LEU A 45 -18.61 1.64 6.74
C LEU A 45 -18.75 2.95 5.98
N PHE A 46 -17.74 3.25 5.16
CA PHE A 46 -17.66 4.51 4.42
C PHE A 46 -17.21 4.30 2.97
N ILE A 47 -17.44 5.32 2.14
CA ILE A 47 -16.86 5.44 0.80
C ILE A 47 -16.02 6.72 0.71
N ILE A 48 -15.14 6.79 -0.29
CA ILE A 48 -14.31 7.97 -0.54
C ILE A 48 -14.94 8.82 -1.63
N THR A 49 -15.41 10.03 -1.27
CA THR A 49 -15.89 11.05 -2.21
C THR A 49 -15.34 12.43 -1.86
N PRO A 50 -14.23 12.84 -2.49
CA PRO A 50 -12.96 13.38 -1.89
C PRO A 50 -12.80 13.53 -0.35
N THR A 51 -13.78 13.12 0.43
CA THR A 51 -13.90 13.11 1.87
C THR A 51 -14.39 11.71 2.26
N VAL A 52 -14.23 11.34 3.53
CA VAL A 52 -14.78 10.09 4.04
C VAL A 52 -16.30 10.27 4.23
N THR A 53 -17.09 9.55 3.44
CA THR A 53 -18.55 9.63 3.49
C THR A 53 -19.12 8.37 4.13
N PRO A 54 -19.73 8.46 5.31
CA PRO A 54 -20.33 7.30 5.98
C PRO A 54 -21.52 6.77 5.16
N ILE A 55 -21.69 5.44 5.14
CA ILE A 55 -22.77 4.77 4.39
C ILE A 55 -23.63 3.86 5.26
N LEU A 56 -23.03 3.15 6.22
CA LEU A 56 -23.72 2.12 6.99
C LEU A 56 -23.03 1.91 8.34
N GLU A 57 -23.80 2.01 9.41
CA GLU A 57 -23.37 1.63 10.75
C GLU A 57 -23.49 0.11 10.92
N ILE A 58 -22.46 -0.51 11.50
CA ILE A 58 -22.36 -1.94 11.79
C ILE A 58 -21.93 -2.16 13.24
N SER A 59 -22.50 -3.17 13.89
CA SER A 59 -22.25 -3.48 15.30
C SER A 59 -22.43 -4.97 15.60
N GLY A 60 -22.09 -5.39 16.82
CA GLY A 60 -22.33 -6.76 17.29
C GLY A 60 -21.62 -7.81 16.45
N ALA A 61 -22.30 -8.94 16.24
CA ALA A 61 -21.76 -10.06 15.46
C ALA A 61 -21.37 -9.66 14.02
N THR A 62 -22.05 -8.68 13.42
CA THR A 62 -21.73 -8.20 12.06
C THR A 62 -20.37 -7.52 12.04
N LEU A 63 -20.05 -6.70 13.04
CA LEU A 63 -18.75 -6.04 13.17
C LEU A 63 -17.62 -7.05 13.41
N VAL A 64 -17.88 -8.08 14.22
CA VAL A 64 -16.92 -9.19 14.43
C VAL A 64 -16.67 -9.95 13.12
N LEU A 65 -17.71 -10.32 12.38
CA LEU A 65 -17.57 -10.99 11.08
C LEU A 65 -16.82 -10.12 10.06
N TYR A 66 -17.07 -8.81 10.08
CA TYR A 66 -16.35 -7.85 9.27
C TYR A 66 -14.86 -7.82 9.62
N TYR A 67 -14.49 -7.75 10.91
CA TYR A 67 -13.09 -7.84 11.33
C TYR A 67 -12.43 -9.16 10.89
N LEU A 68 -13.10 -10.31 11.06
CA LEU A 68 -12.56 -11.59 10.61
C LEU A 68 -12.33 -11.63 9.09
N PHE A 69 -13.19 -10.98 8.32
CA PHE A 69 -12.98 -10.78 6.89
C PHE A 69 -11.74 -9.92 6.59
N LEU A 70 -11.55 -8.81 7.32
CA LEU A 70 -10.36 -7.95 7.17
C LEU A 70 -9.07 -8.72 7.48
N ALA A 71 -8.99 -9.34 8.65
CA ALA A 71 -7.84 -10.14 9.08
C ALA A 71 -7.54 -11.30 8.11
N GLY A 72 -8.58 -12.04 7.70
CA GLY A 72 -8.46 -13.12 6.73
C GLY A 72 -7.95 -12.62 5.37
N THR A 73 -8.42 -11.46 4.92
CA THR A 73 -7.97 -10.84 3.65
C THR A 73 -6.48 -10.47 3.70
N ILE A 74 -6.02 -9.86 4.79
CA ILE A 74 -4.59 -9.52 4.99
C ILE A 74 -3.73 -10.79 4.94
N ILE A 75 -4.11 -11.82 5.70
CA ILE A 75 -3.36 -13.08 5.77
C ILE A 75 -3.30 -13.75 4.38
N ILE A 76 -4.44 -13.89 3.70
CA ILE A 76 -4.50 -14.49 2.37
C ILE A 76 -3.68 -13.68 1.37
N ALA A 77 -3.80 -12.35 1.38
CA ALA A 77 -3.05 -11.48 0.49
C ALA A 77 -1.54 -11.60 0.70
N TYR A 78 -1.09 -11.64 1.96
CA TYR A 78 0.30 -11.85 2.32
C TYR A 78 0.81 -13.22 1.85
N LEU A 79 0.13 -14.31 2.22
CA LEU A 79 0.54 -15.66 1.84
C LEU A 79 0.58 -15.84 0.31
N PHE A 80 -0.39 -15.26 -0.39
CA PHE A 80 -0.43 -15.29 -1.85
C PHE A 80 0.73 -14.50 -2.48
N LEU A 81 1.09 -13.35 -1.90
CA LEU A 81 2.23 -12.56 -2.32
C LEU A 81 3.55 -13.32 -2.11
N ILE A 82 3.75 -13.93 -0.94
CA ILE A 82 4.92 -14.75 -0.63
C ILE A 82 5.01 -15.94 -1.59
N GLY A 83 3.92 -16.69 -1.76
CA GLY A 83 3.87 -17.84 -2.66
C GLY A 83 4.23 -17.48 -4.12
N LYS A 84 3.76 -16.35 -4.62
CA LYS A 84 4.12 -15.85 -5.96
C LYS A 84 5.56 -15.34 -6.08
N SER A 85 6.18 -14.99 -4.96
CA SER A 85 7.50 -14.37 -4.91
C SER A 85 8.62 -15.35 -4.64
N PHE A 86 8.35 -16.45 -3.91
CA PHE A 86 9.36 -17.33 -3.35
C PHE A 86 10.41 -17.83 -4.36
N PRO A 87 10.06 -18.37 -5.55
CA PRO A 87 11.08 -18.83 -6.49
C PRO A 87 11.92 -17.67 -7.06
N LYS A 88 11.31 -16.50 -7.25
CA LYS A 88 11.94 -15.33 -7.88
C LYS A 88 12.83 -14.57 -6.90
N ILE A 89 12.40 -14.39 -5.66
CA ILE A 89 13.17 -13.65 -4.67
C ILE A 89 14.50 -14.35 -4.36
N LEU A 90 14.52 -15.70 -4.36
CA LEU A 90 15.76 -16.47 -4.23
C LEU A 90 16.74 -16.18 -5.39
N THR A 91 16.24 -16.08 -6.62
CA THR A 91 17.08 -15.71 -7.78
C THR A 91 17.59 -14.28 -7.68
N GLU A 92 16.78 -13.34 -7.19
CA GLU A 92 17.13 -11.93 -7.04
C GLU A 92 18.20 -11.71 -5.96
N ILE A 93 18.19 -12.53 -4.90
CA ILE A 93 19.24 -12.56 -3.87
C ILE A 93 20.54 -13.14 -4.44
N GLY A 94 20.43 -14.19 -5.27
CA GLY A 94 21.53 -14.93 -5.89
C GLY A 94 22.22 -14.25 -7.08
N TYR A 95 22.08 -12.93 -7.25
CA TYR A 95 22.66 -12.13 -8.35
C TYR A 95 22.11 -12.40 -9.76
N ALA A 96 21.20 -13.37 -9.93
CA ALA A 96 20.52 -13.58 -11.19
C ALA A 96 19.45 -12.50 -11.40
N THR A 97 19.34 -11.99 -12.62
CA THR A 97 18.28 -11.03 -12.97
C THR A 97 17.13 -11.78 -13.63
N PRO A 98 16.01 -12.01 -12.92
CA PRO A 98 14.85 -12.65 -13.55
C PRO A 98 14.26 -11.73 -14.62
N ALA A 99 13.57 -12.33 -15.60
CA ALA A 99 12.89 -11.57 -16.65
C ALA A 99 11.77 -10.65 -16.11
N LYS A 100 11.17 -11.03 -14.97
CA LYS A 100 10.19 -10.23 -14.23
C LYS A 100 10.51 -10.28 -12.75
N HIS A 101 10.46 -9.12 -12.10
CA HIS A 101 10.71 -9.00 -10.68
C HIS A 101 9.66 -9.74 -9.83
N SER A 102 10.07 -10.21 -8.65
CA SER A 102 9.13 -10.80 -7.68
C SER A 102 8.15 -9.73 -7.17
N PRO A 103 6.88 -10.09 -6.88
CA PRO A 103 5.95 -9.19 -6.21
C PRO A 103 6.51 -8.60 -4.91
N MET A 104 7.24 -9.38 -4.11
CA MET A 104 7.96 -8.89 -2.93
C MET A 104 8.92 -7.75 -3.24
N LEU A 105 9.77 -7.89 -4.27
CA LEU A 105 10.71 -6.83 -4.64
C LEU A 105 9.99 -5.58 -5.15
N VAL A 106 8.89 -5.74 -5.89
CA VAL A 106 8.11 -4.59 -6.40
C VAL A 106 7.41 -3.85 -5.26
N VAL A 107 6.71 -4.58 -4.38
CA VAL A 107 6.01 -3.99 -3.22
C VAL A 107 7.01 -3.40 -2.23
N GLY A 108 8.05 -4.13 -1.87
CA GLY A 108 9.10 -3.64 -0.98
C GLY A 108 9.85 -2.43 -1.55
N GLY A 109 10.20 -2.46 -2.84
CA GLY A 109 10.86 -1.33 -3.51
C GLY A 109 10.00 -0.07 -3.51
N LEU A 110 8.70 -0.19 -3.78
CA LEU A 110 7.75 0.91 -3.66
C LEU A 110 7.61 1.38 -2.20
N PHE A 111 7.62 0.46 -1.24
CA PHE A 111 7.50 0.79 0.19
C PHE A 111 8.66 1.64 0.63
N PHE A 112 9.89 1.21 0.33
CA PHE A 112 11.07 2.00 0.66
C PHE A 112 11.05 3.37 -0.03
N ALA A 113 10.67 3.44 -1.30
CA ALA A 113 10.60 4.71 -2.02
C ALA A 113 9.56 5.67 -1.40
N VAL A 114 8.35 5.19 -1.14
CA VAL A 114 7.27 6.01 -0.55
C VAL A 114 7.63 6.39 0.88
N LEU A 115 8.10 5.45 1.72
CA LEU A 115 8.55 5.73 3.09
C LEU A 115 9.62 6.82 3.13
N THR A 116 10.59 6.79 2.22
CA THR A 116 11.61 7.85 2.10
C THR A 116 11.00 9.18 1.71
N ILE A 117 10.11 9.21 0.70
CA ILE A 117 9.46 10.44 0.27
C ILE A 117 8.63 11.04 1.40
N GLU A 118 7.85 10.23 2.13
CA GLU A 118 7.06 10.68 3.27
C GLU A 118 7.95 11.23 4.39
N THR A 119 9.03 10.52 4.74
CA THR A 119 9.95 10.94 5.80
C THR A 119 10.64 12.26 5.43
N LEU A 120 11.12 12.40 4.20
CA LEU A 120 11.73 13.64 3.74
C LEU A 120 10.73 14.80 3.70
N TYR A 121 9.50 14.53 3.24
CA TYR A 121 8.44 15.52 3.22
C TYR A 121 8.12 16.01 4.64
N TYR A 122 8.00 15.08 5.60
CA TYR A 122 7.76 15.38 7.00
C TYR A 122 8.86 16.27 7.61
N ILE A 123 10.13 15.94 7.37
CA ILE A 123 11.28 16.75 7.80
C ILE A 123 11.21 18.17 7.22
N VAL A 124 10.85 18.31 5.94
CA VAL A 124 10.75 19.61 5.27
C VAL A 124 9.64 20.47 5.89
N ILE A 125 8.45 19.92 6.11
CA ILE A 125 7.34 20.71 6.67
C ILE A 125 7.60 21.12 8.13
N GLU A 126 8.16 20.22 8.94
CA GLU A 126 8.52 20.53 10.33
C GLU A 126 9.62 21.60 10.40
N SER A 127 10.63 21.52 9.52
CA SER A 127 11.66 22.56 9.41
C SER A 127 11.10 23.93 9.02
N GLY A 128 9.94 23.95 8.36
CA GLY A 128 9.17 25.16 8.03
C GLY A 128 8.26 25.66 9.15
N GLY A 129 8.28 25.03 10.33
CA GLY A 129 7.47 25.41 11.50
C GLY A 129 6.03 24.91 11.47
N VAL A 130 5.68 24.01 10.54
CA VAL A 130 4.39 23.31 10.56
C VAL A 130 4.42 22.29 11.69
N VAL A 131 3.38 22.26 12.52
CA VAL A 131 3.15 21.20 13.52
C VAL A 131 2.03 20.31 13.01
N PRO A 132 2.35 19.14 12.44
CA PRO A 132 1.38 18.18 11.95
C PRO A 132 0.35 17.76 13.01
N ASN A 133 -0.94 17.90 12.70
CA ASN A 133 -1.95 17.13 13.43
C ASN A 133 -1.83 15.65 13.06
N VAL A 134 -1.85 14.79 14.07
CA VAL A 134 -1.80 13.33 13.93
C VAL A 134 -2.99 12.76 14.72
N PRO A 135 -3.85 11.93 14.11
CA PRO A 135 -4.93 11.27 14.82
C PRO A 135 -4.43 10.54 16.05
N SER A 136 -5.18 10.61 17.15
CA SER A 136 -4.83 10.01 18.44
C SER A 136 -4.99 8.49 18.47
N ILE A 137 -4.68 7.79 17.38
CA ILE A 137 -4.79 6.33 17.25
C ILE A 137 -3.85 5.65 18.26
N GLY A 138 -2.63 6.16 18.44
CA GLY A 138 -1.66 5.63 19.41
C GLY A 138 -2.07 5.79 20.89
N ASN A 139 -3.13 6.55 21.18
CA ASN A 139 -3.69 6.65 22.53
C ASN A 139 -4.86 5.69 22.76
N GLN A 140 -5.27 4.95 21.74
CA GLN A 140 -6.36 3.98 21.83
C GLN A 140 -5.86 2.64 22.35
N PRO A 141 -6.75 1.80 22.91
CA PRO A 141 -6.41 0.43 23.27
C PRO A 141 -5.75 -0.33 22.12
N TYR A 142 -4.77 -1.17 22.42
CA TYR A 142 -3.98 -1.87 21.41
C TYR A 142 -4.84 -2.74 20.45
N TRP A 143 -5.90 -3.37 20.97
CA TRP A 143 -6.87 -4.10 20.14
C TRP A 143 -7.55 -3.19 19.10
N TYR A 144 -7.87 -1.94 19.47
CA TYR A 144 -8.54 -0.98 18.60
C TYR A 144 -7.60 -0.49 17.50
N GLN A 145 -6.32 -0.28 17.84
CA GLN A 145 -5.30 0.07 16.87
C GLN A 145 -5.13 -1.01 15.80
N ILE A 146 -5.05 -2.29 16.20
CA ILE A 146 -4.99 -3.41 15.26
C ILE A 146 -6.26 -3.49 14.42
N TYR A 147 -7.43 -3.28 15.02
CA TYR A 147 -8.70 -3.26 14.31
C TYR A 147 -8.74 -2.16 13.23
N ILE A 148 -8.49 -0.90 13.60
CA ILE A 148 -8.61 0.24 12.69
C ILE A 148 -7.54 0.19 11.57
N PHE A 149 -6.33 -0.27 11.88
CA PHE A 149 -5.30 -0.50 10.86
C PHE A 149 -5.64 -1.68 9.95
N SER A 150 -6.26 -2.74 10.46
CA SER A 150 -6.77 -3.82 9.60
C SER A 150 -7.87 -3.34 8.67
N GLN A 151 -8.74 -2.45 9.17
CA GLN A 151 -9.81 -1.81 8.41
C GLN A 151 -9.21 -0.94 7.30
N ALA A 152 -8.28 -0.03 7.63
CA ALA A 152 -7.59 0.83 6.66
C ALA A 152 -6.91 0.02 5.56
N SER A 153 -6.13 -1.00 5.95
CA SER A 153 -5.36 -1.84 5.03
C SER A 153 -6.18 -2.63 4.01
N VAL A 154 -7.47 -2.89 4.26
CA VAL A 154 -8.34 -3.69 3.37
C VAL A 154 -9.50 -2.88 2.81
N TRP A 155 -10.29 -2.25 3.67
CA TRP A 155 -11.49 -1.55 3.26
C TRP A 155 -11.17 -0.34 2.39
N GLU A 156 -10.16 0.45 2.75
CA GLU A 156 -9.76 1.59 1.94
C GLU A 156 -9.27 1.14 0.57
N GLU A 157 -8.55 0.02 0.47
CA GLU A 157 -8.13 -0.54 -0.81
C GLU A 157 -9.32 -1.03 -1.65
N ILE A 158 -10.31 -1.68 -1.04
CA ILE A 158 -11.54 -2.08 -1.72
C ILE A 158 -12.23 -0.85 -2.32
N ILE A 159 -12.54 0.16 -1.50
CA ILE A 159 -13.31 1.31 -1.97
C ILE A 159 -12.51 2.15 -2.97
N SER A 160 -11.21 2.34 -2.76
CA SER A 160 -10.45 3.23 -3.63
C SER A 160 -9.92 2.55 -4.90
N ARG A 161 -9.69 1.23 -4.92
CA ARG A 161 -9.11 0.52 -6.07
C ARG A 161 -10.20 -0.17 -6.87
N ILE A 162 -11.17 -0.80 -6.19
CA ILE A 162 -12.31 -1.39 -6.90
C ILE A 162 -13.27 -0.29 -7.35
N LEU A 163 -13.75 0.58 -6.45
CA LEU A 163 -14.80 1.53 -6.84
C LEU A 163 -14.29 2.72 -7.67
N LEU A 164 -13.05 3.18 -7.48
CA LEU A 164 -12.52 4.34 -8.23
C LEU A 164 -11.65 3.96 -9.44
N ILE A 165 -11.23 2.70 -9.57
CA ILE A 165 -10.44 2.23 -10.73
C ILE A 165 -11.15 1.07 -11.42
N GLY A 166 -11.32 -0.06 -10.73
CA GLY A 166 -11.87 -1.29 -11.29
C GLY A 166 -13.23 -1.17 -11.93
N VAL A 167 -14.22 -0.68 -11.18
CA VAL A 167 -15.61 -0.49 -11.63
C VAL A 167 -15.70 0.52 -12.77
N PRO A 168 -15.10 1.73 -12.69
CA PRO A 168 -15.07 2.66 -13.81
C PRO A 168 -14.43 2.05 -15.05
N LEU A 169 -13.31 1.33 -14.90
CA LEU A 169 -12.62 0.69 -16.01
C LEU A 169 -13.48 -0.40 -16.67
N LEU A 170 -14.23 -1.18 -15.88
CA LEU A 170 -15.20 -2.16 -16.39
C LEU A 170 -16.24 -1.49 -17.27
N TRP A 171 -16.84 -0.39 -16.80
CA TRP A 171 -17.83 0.35 -17.58
C TRP A 171 -17.23 0.93 -18.86
N ILE A 172 -16.04 1.51 -18.79
CA ILE A 172 -15.37 2.07 -19.97
C ILE A 172 -15.07 0.97 -21.00
N ASP A 173 -14.59 -0.20 -20.58
CA ASP A 173 -14.27 -1.29 -21.49
C ASP A 173 -15.52 -1.92 -22.10
N LEU A 174 -16.59 -2.08 -21.32
CA LEU A 174 -17.87 -2.61 -21.83
C LEU A 174 -18.52 -1.68 -22.87
N LEU A 175 -18.45 -0.36 -22.64
CA LEU A 175 -19.14 0.64 -23.45
C LEU A 175 -18.31 1.14 -24.63
N PHE A 176 -17.00 1.29 -24.47
CA PHE A 176 -16.14 2.02 -25.41
C PHE A 176 -14.91 1.26 -25.89
N ARG A 177 -14.46 0.20 -25.18
CA ARG A 177 -13.20 -0.52 -25.50
C ARG A 177 -13.37 -2.04 -25.39
N ARG A 178 -14.34 -2.60 -26.10
CA ARG A 178 -14.68 -4.03 -26.01
C ARG A 178 -13.53 -4.96 -26.39
N ASP A 179 -12.60 -4.50 -27.22
CA ASP A 179 -11.36 -5.18 -27.57
C ASP A 179 -10.40 -5.36 -26.39
N LYS A 180 -10.49 -4.48 -25.39
CA LYS A 180 -9.68 -4.52 -24.16
C LYS A 180 -10.40 -5.17 -22.97
N LEU A 181 -11.63 -5.62 -23.17
CA LEU A 181 -12.46 -6.19 -22.11
C LEU A 181 -11.76 -7.40 -21.47
N GLN A 182 -11.45 -7.27 -20.20
CA GLN A 182 -10.85 -8.33 -19.40
C GLN A 182 -11.93 -9.24 -18.78
N ARG A 183 -11.49 -10.32 -18.13
CA ARG A 183 -12.42 -11.15 -17.34
C ARG A 183 -13.02 -10.29 -16.21
N PRO A 184 -14.33 -10.41 -15.89
CA PRO A 184 -14.97 -9.60 -14.84
C PRO A 184 -14.19 -9.56 -13.51
N ARG A 185 -13.66 -10.71 -13.08
CA ARG A 185 -12.83 -10.81 -11.86
C ARG A 185 -11.60 -9.89 -11.85
N ASN A 186 -11.04 -9.56 -13.01
CA ASN A 186 -9.83 -8.74 -13.11
C ASN A 186 -10.13 -7.28 -12.74
N TYR A 187 -11.37 -6.81 -12.92
CA TYR A 187 -11.80 -5.48 -12.47
C TYR A 187 -11.96 -5.39 -10.95
N PHE A 188 -12.18 -6.51 -10.26
CA PHE A 188 -12.28 -6.55 -8.80
C PHE A 188 -10.95 -6.92 -8.13
N LEU A 189 -10.16 -7.81 -8.75
CA LEU A 189 -8.92 -8.33 -8.19
C LEU A 189 -7.65 -7.70 -8.78
N GLY A 190 -7.75 -6.96 -9.89
CA GLY A 190 -6.62 -6.31 -10.55
C GLY A 190 -5.61 -7.25 -11.23
N GLY A 191 -4.42 -6.72 -11.53
CA GLY A 191 -3.21 -7.48 -11.85
C GLY A 191 -2.98 -7.87 -13.31
N THR A 192 -3.84 -7.45 -14.22
CA THR A 192 -3.75 -7.82 -15.65
C THR A 192 -3.86 -6.63 -16.60
N PHE A 193 -3.91 -5.41 -16.06
CA PHE A 193 -4.14 -4.22 -16.86
C PHE A 193 -2.85 -3.70 -17.49
N ASP A 194 -2.95 -3.36 -18.77
CA ASP A 194 -1.94 -2.59 -19.48
C ASP A 194 -2.16 -1.10 -19.21
N LEU A 195 -1.11 -0.40 -18.81
CA LEU A 195 -1.18 1.01 -18.43
C LEU A 195 -1.26 1.89 -19.69
N GLY A 196 -2.48 2.14 -20.15
CA GLY A 196 -2.80 3.17 -21.14
C GLY A 196 -3.23 4.47 -20.47
N ALA A 197 -3.63 5.44 -21.30
CA ALA A 197 -4.03 6.77 -20.82
C ALA A 197 -5.24 6.72 -19.87
N VAL A 198 -6.21 5.83 -20.11
CA VAL A 198 -7.41 5.69 -19.27
C VAL A 198 -7.05 5.10 -17.91
N GLU A 199 -6.28 4.02 -17.89
CA GLU A 199 -5.86 3.33 -16.66
C GLU A 199 -5.04 4.28 -15.79
N ILE A 200 -4.13 5.05 -16.40
CA ILE A 200 -3.35 6.08 -15.71
C ILE A 200 -4.24 7.21 -15.22
N GLY A 201 -5.19 7.68 -16.04
CA GLY A 201 -6.15 8.70 -15.63
C GLY A 201 -6.94 8.28 -14.39
N LEU A 202 -7.42 7.04 -14.34
CA LEU A 202 -8.12 6.49 -13.17
C LEU A 202 -7.21 6.32 -11.96
N ILE A 203 -5.96 5.89 -12.14
CA ILE A 203 -4.96 5.81 -11.05
C ILE A 203 -4.69 7.20 -10.46
N VAL A 204 -4.48 8.21 -11.31
CA VAL A 204 -4.25 9.59 -10.87
C VAL A 204 -5.49 10.11 -10.14
N PHE A 205 -6.67 9.93 -10.72
CA PHE A 205 -7.93 10.33 -10.08
C PHE A 205 -8.10 9.67 -8.70
N SER A 206 -7.94 8.35 -8.61
CA SER A 206 -8.01 7.60 -7.34
C SER A 206 -6.98 8.10 -6.32
N ALA A 207 -5.75 8.40 -6.74
CA ALA A 207 -4.71 8.92 -5.86
C ALA A 207 -5.05 10.29 -5.25
N PHE A 208 -5.63 11.21 -6.03
CA PHE A 208 -6.13 12.49 -5.53
C PHE A 208 -7.29 12.32 -4.56
N MET A 209 -8.28 11.48 -4.91
CA MET A 209 -9.42 11.19 -4.05
C MET A 209 -8.97 10.60 -2.70
N PHE A 210 -8.01 9.67 -2.74
CA PHE A 210 -7.42 9.06 -1.56
C PHE A 210 -6.66 10.09 -0.70
N GLY A 211 -5.85 10.94 -1.33
CA GLY A 211 -5.13 12.02 -0.65
C GLY A 211 -6.04 12.99 0.08
N PHE A 212 -7.08 13.52 -0.61
CA PHE A 212 -8.01 14.46 0.00
C PHE A 212 -8.86 13.84 1.12
N ALA A 213 -9.19 12.55 1.03
CA ALA A 213 -9.94 11.87 2.08
C ALA A 213 -9.20 11.88 3.43
N HIS A 214 -7.87 11.94 3.42
CA HIS A 214 -7.05 11.98 4.63
C HIS A 214 -6.99 13.37 5.29
N ALA A 215 -7.35 14.43 4.57
CA ALA A 215 -7.27 15.80 5.08
C ALA A 215 -8.17 16.03 6.31
N GLY A 216 -9.28 15.29 6.42
CA GLY A 216 -10.20 15.41 7.55
C GLY A 216 -9.63 14.91 8.88
N GLY A 217 -8.70 13.95 8.85
CA GLY A 217 -8.06 13.40 10.05
C GLY A 217 -6.63 13.91 10.30
N TRP A 218 -5.90 14.23 9.23
CA TRP A 218 -4.47 14.48 9.25
C TRP A 218 -4.07 15.88 8.75
N ASP A 219 -5.02 16.80 8.58
CA ASP A 219 -4.84 18.10 7.91
C ASP A 219 -4.32 18.02 6.46
N ILE A 220 -4.20 19.19 5.83
CA ILE A 220 -3.77 19.31 4.43
C ILE A 220 -2.31 18.87 4.20
N TRP A 221 -1.47 18.86 5.24
CA TRP A 221 -0.06 18.47 5.09
C TRP A 221 0.07 16.99 4.68
N LYS A 222 -0.86 16.12 5.08
CA LYS A 222 -0.80 14.69 4.73
C LYS A 222 -1.25 14.44 3.28
N VAL A 223 -1.93 15.38 2.62
CA VAL A 223 -2.46 15.20 1.27
C VAL A 223 -1.35 14.91 0.23
N PRO A 224 -0.28 15.70 0.10
CA PRO A 224 0.77 15.41 -0.88
C PRO A 224 1.46 14.04 -0.74
N PRO A 225 1.95 13.62 0.44
CA PRO A 225 2.55 12.29 0.58
C PRO A 225 1.52 11.17 0.33
N THR A 226 0.27 11.33 0.77
CA THR A 226 -0.78 10.34 0.52
C THR A 226 -1.14 10.22 -0.96
N ILE A 227 -1.06 11.30 -1.77
CA ILE A 227 -1.21 11.20 -3.23
C ILE A 227 -0.08 10.36 -3.83
N VAL A 228 1.16 10.52 -3.36
CA VAL A 228 2.30 9.72 -3.84
C VAL A 228 2.10 8.24 -3.51
N ALA A 229 1.66 7.93 -2.29
CA ALA A 229 1.27 6.56 -1.92
C ALA A 229 0.10 6.05 -2.79
N GLY A 230 -0.93 6.88 -3.00
CA GLY A 230 -2.09 6.62 -3.87
C GLY A 230 -1.72 6.17 -5.29
N LEU A 231 -0.72 6.81 -5.89
CA LEU A 231 -0.19 6.41 -7.20
C LEU A 231 0.46 5.03 -7.15
N ALA A 232 1.21 4.72 -6.10
CA ALA A 232 1.82 3.40 -5.89
C ALA A 232 0.74 2.32 -5.69
N PHE A 233 -0.29 2.60 -4.89
CA PHE A 233 -1.43 1.70 -4.69
C PHE A 233 -2.17 1.40 -6.01
N GLY A 234 -2.53 2.43 -6.77
CA GLY A 234 -3.20 2.25 -8.06
C GLY A 234 -2.35 1.48 -9.07
N TYR A 235 -1.04 1.74 -9.10
CA TYR A 235 -0.09 0.96 -9.92
C TYR A 235 -0.04 -0.52 -9.50
N LEU A 236 0.04 -0.80 -8.20
CA LEU A 236 0.06 -2.16 -7.67
C LEU A 236 -1.23 -2.91 -7.99
N PHE A 237 -2.39 -2.27 -7.80
CA PHE A 237 -3.68 -2.82 -8.19
C PHE A 237 -3.71 -3.16 -9.68
N ALA A 238 -3.27 -2.25 -10.55
CA ALA A 238 -3.31 -2.46 -11.98
C ALA A 238 -2.38 -3.60 -12.45
N ARG A 239 -1.17 -3.69 -11.88
CA ARG A 239 -0.08 -4.55 -12.37
C ARG A 239 0.09 -5.87 -11.64
N LEU A 240 -0.21 -5.91 -10.34
CA LEU A 240 -0.07 -7.11 -9.52
C LEU A 240 -1.44 -7.60 -9.04
N GLY A 241 -2.30 -6.69 -8.60
CA GLY A 241 -3.65 -6.97 -8.12
C GLY A 241 -3.91 -6.41 -6.72
N LEU A 242 -5.17 -6.53 -6.28
CA LEU A 242 -5.66 -6.02 -4.99
C LEU A 242 -4.84 -6.56 -3.82
N TYR A 243 -4.44 -7.84 -3.86
CA TYR A 243 -3.62 -8.44 -2.80
C TYR A 243 -2.30 -7.67 -2.56
N ALA A 244 -1.69 -7.13 -3.62
CA ALA A 244 -0.43 -6.42 -3.50
C ALA A 244 -0.66 -5.02 -2.91
N ALA A 245 -1.78 -4.38 -3.24
CA ALA A 245 -2.16 -3.09 -2.69
C ALA A 245 -2.52 -3.21 -1.19
N VAL A 246 -3.26 -4.25 -0.80
CA VAL A 246 -3.56 -4.58 0.61
C VAL A 246 -2.28 -4.80 1.41
N VAL A 247 -1.37 -5.65 0.93
CA VAL A 247 -0.11 -5.91 1.66
C VAL A 247 0.79 -4.67 1.71
N PHE A 248 0.74 -3.82 0.69
CA PHE A 248 1.44 -2.55 0.67
C PHE A 248 0.87 -1.57 1.70
N HIS A 249 -0.46 -1.48 1.83
CA HIS A 249 -1.11 -0.62 2.83
C HIS A 249 -0.79 -1.10 4.25
N PHE A 250 -0.99 -2.41 4.47
CA PHE A 250 -0.62 -3.12 5.68
C PHE A 250 0.81 -2.85 6.13
N SER A 251 1.75 -2.71 5.18
CA SER A 251 3.15 -2.46 5.52
C SER A 251 3.43 -1.10 6.14
N PHE A 252 2.59 -0.09 5.87
CA PHE A 252 2.67 1.22 6.54
C PHE A 252 1.95 1.19 7.88
N ASP A 253 0.71 0.72 7.91
CA ASP A 253 -0.14 0.78 9.10
C ASP A 253 0.42 -0.07 10.26
N PHE A 254 0.98 -1.23 9.95
CA PHE A 254 1.52 -2.15 10.96
C PHE A 254 3.01 -1.96 11.24
N LEU A 255 3.60 -0.86 10.79
CA LEU A 255 5.03 -0.62 10.98
C LEU A 255 5.42 -0.49 12.45
N SER A 256 4.55 0.07 13.31
CA SER A 256 4.82 0.25 14.75
C SER A 256 4.23 -0.86 15.63
N ILE A 257 3.17 -1.53 15.17
CA ILE A 257 2.38 -2.47 15.97
C ILE A 257 3.27 -3.54 16.64
N PRO A 258 4.20 -4.22 15.95
CA PRO A 258 5.03 -5.23 16.59
C PRO A 258 5.96 -4.77 17.70
N VAL A 259 6.26 -3.47 17.78
CA VAL A 259 7.20 -2.94 18.79
C VAL A 259 6.54 -2.13 19.88
N GLU A 260 5.26 -1.76 19.72
CA GLU A 260 4.53 -0.87 20.62
C GLU A 260 4.58 -1.34 22.09
N ASN A 261 4.41 -2.65 22.31
CA ASN A 261 4.45 -3.27 23.64
C ASN A 261 5.70 -4.12 23.90
N ALA A 262 6.69 -4.10 22.99
CA ALA A 262 7.89 -4.95 23.08
C ALA A 262 9.08 -4.29 23.80
N GLY A 263 8.93 -3.01 24.19
CA GLY A 263 9.91 -2.25 24.96
C GLY A 263 10.96 -1.48 24.12
N PRO A 264 11.83 -0.70 24.79
CA PRO A 264 12.71 0.27 24.11
C PRO A 264 13.72 -0.38 23.16
N ALA A 265 14.22 -1.57 23.48
CA ALA A 265 15.19 -2.27 22.64
C ALA A 265 14.59 -2.67 21.28
N ALA A 266 13.34 -3.13 21.26
CA ALA A 266 12.63 -3.48 20.04
C ALA A 266 12.35 -2.25 19.18
N THR A 267 11.91 -1.15 19.81
CA THR A 267 11.71 0.15 19.13
C THR A 267 13.01 0.67 18.52
N PHE A 268 14.12 0.60 19.26
CA PHE A 268 15.43 0.98 18.77
C PHE A 268 15.89 0.12 17.58
N ALA A 269 15.69 -1.20 17.65
CA ALA A 269 16.01 -2.11 16.56
C ALA A 269 15.19 -1.81 15.29
N LEU A 270 13.89 -1.53 15.43
CA LEU A 270 13.05 -1.08 14.32
C LEU A 270 13.57 0.23 13.74
N GLY A 271 13.94 1.21 14.57
CA GLY A 271 14.51 2.47 14.13
C GLY A 271 15.76 2.28 13.25
N LEU A 272 16.70 1.43 13.68
CA LEU A 272 17.88 1.08 12.88
C LEU A 272 17.50 0.41 11.54
N MET A 273 16.52 -0.49 11.57
CA MET A 273 16.03 -1.16 10.36
C MET A 273 15.38 -0.16 9.39
N ILE A 274 14.58 0.78 9.89
CA ILE A 274 13.97 1.86 9.09
C ILE A 274 15.07 2.72 8.45
N LEU A 275 16.16 3.04 9.15
CA LEU A 275 17.28 3.79 8.53
C LEU A 275 17.89 3.07 7.33
N VAL A 276 18.04 1.74 7.40
CA VAL A 276 18.50 0.92 6.27
C VAL A 276 17.48 0.97 5.12
N TRP A 277 16.19 0.88 5.44
CA TRP A 277 15.12 0.99 4.45
C TRP A 277 15.03 2.37 3.80
N LEU A 278 15.27 3.44 4.54
CA LEU A 278 15.33 4.80 3.99
C LEU A 278 16.52 4.94 3.02
N ALA A 279 17.69 4.40 3.36
CA ALA A 279 18.83 4.39 2.46
C ALA A 279 18.52 3.63 1.16
N ALA A 280 17.89 2.46 1.25
CA ALA A 280 17.39 1.71 0.09
C ALA A 280 16.35 2.52 -0.70
N GLY A 281 15.45 3.20 0.00
CA GLY A 281 14.35 3.98 -0.53
C GLY A 281 14.77 5.18 -1.35
N VAL A 282 15.85 5.89 -0.97
CA VAL A 282 16.44 6.95 -1.81
C VAL A 282 16.77 6.42 -3.21
N MET A 283 17.37 5.23 -3.27
CA MET A 283 17.78 4.64 -4.55
C MET A 283 16.59 4.19 -5.39
N PHE A 284 15.56 3.62 -4.76
CA PHE A 284 14.30 3.27 -5.44
C PHE A 284 13.51 4.50 -5.87
N ALA A 285 13.44 5.55 -5.06
CA ALA A 285 12.79 6.81 -5.40
C ALA A 285 13.44 7.44 -6.65
N ILE A 286 14.77 7.54 -6.69
CA ILE A 286 15.49 8.03 -7.88
C ILE A 286 15.18 7.15 -9.09
N TYR A 287 15.21 5.83 -8.93
CA TYR A 287 14.89 4.88 -10.00
C TYR A 287 13.47 5.11 -10.55
N TYR A 288 12.46 5.19 -9.69
CA TYR A 288 11.07 5.38 -10.12
C TYR A 288 10.83 6.76 -10.73
N LEU A 289 11.46 7.82 -10.21
CA LEU A 289 11.40 9.16 -10.82
C LEU A 289 11.97 9.17 -12.25
N ILE A 290 13.09 8.49 -12.48
CA ILE A 290 13.67 8.35 -13.83
C ILE A 290 12.71 7.58 -14.75
N GLN A 291 12.09 6.52 -14.25
CA GLN A 291 11.15 5.71 -15.03
C GLN A 291 9.87 6.48 -15.36
N LEU A 292 9.35 7.26 -14.40
CA LEU A 292 8.20 8.15 -14.59
C LEU A 292 8.48 9.19 -15.68
N LYS A 293 9.66 9.83 -15.63
CA LYS A 293 10.09 10.78 -16.67
C LYS A 293 10.14 10.14 -18.05
N ARG A 294 10.68 8.92 -18.17
CA ARG A 294 10.75 8.18 -19.44
C ARG A 294 9.37 7.80 -19.97
N PHE A 295 8.42 7.57 -19.05
CA PHE A 295 7.06 7.21 -19.40
C PHE A 295 6.26 8.41 -19.93
N PHE A 296 6.35 9.58 -19.29
CA PHE A 296 5.67 10.81 -19.75
C PHE A 296 6.39 11.52 -20.89
N PHE A 297 7.72 11.43 -20.93
CA PHE A 297 8.56 12.03 -21.97
C PHE A 297 9.39 10.94 -22.64
N PRO A 298 8.75 10.03 -23.39
CA PRO A 298 9.50 9.07 -24.19
C PRO A 298 10.40 9.88 -25.13
N LYS A 299 11.70 9.55 -25.17
CA LYS A 299 12.57 10.11 -26.21
C LYS A 299 11.92 9.78 -27.53
N LYS A 300 11.44 10.79 -28.27
CA LYS A 300 11.17 10.63 -29.69
C LYS A 300 12.48 10.10 -30.28
N ASN A 301 12.44 8.91 -30.88
CA ASN A 301 13.53 8.49 -31.74
C ASN A 301 13.70 9.60 -32.77
N LEU A 302 14.80 10.35 -32.70
CA LEU A 302 15.32 11.10 -33.83
C LEU A 302 15.85 10.05 -34.81
N ALA A 303 14.92 9.41 -35.51
CA ALA A 303 15.18 8.69 -36.73
C ALA A 303 14.57 9.55 -37.84
N GLY A 304 15.43 10.21 -38.62
CA GLY A 304 15.05 10.93 -39.84
C GLY A 304 15.26 12.43 -39.79
N THR A 305 16.52 12.85 -39.99
CA THR A 305 17.07 14.08 -40.61
C THR A 305 18.53 14.11 -40.14
N ILE A 306 19.56 13.78 -40.92
CA ILE A 306 19.80 13.72 -42.38
C ILE A 306 20.62 12.45 -42.64
#